data_AF-A0A0F6SFV6-F1
#
_entry.id   AF-A0A0F6SFV6-F1
#
_cell.length_a   1.000
_cell.length_b   1.000
_cell.length_c   1.000
_cell.angle_alpha   90.00
_cell.angle_beta   90.00
_cell.angle_gamma   90.00
#
_symmetry.space_group_name_H-M   'P 1'
#
loop_
_entity.id
_entity.type
_entity.pdbx_description
1 polymer ?
#
loop_
_entity_poly.entity_id
_entity_poly.type
_entity_poly.pdbx_seq_one_letter_code
_entity_poly.pdbx_strand_id
1 'polypeptide(L)'
;MPSPTCSRVSPDGKGIVGLGLIGAELGFVIPALVQEAAGTNEWWPYLVFPVVGAAAGAIGGYFMEQETQNSPEVDVAFLAVGLALVVPTLVATLALTAYDPGQDAVARDDGGQAEEEPTYEDGTTTDAVQVEGEFGDEPVEGGNGDTPPPEPAGDDAGDATEGGSSAVQRQVRGLLAGGPGILRFDGMGRQVLLGLPMVQTRSSFTVAESEALRLAPSTDVNVPVISGSF
;
A
#
# COMPACT_ATOMS: atom_id res chain seq x y z
N MET A 1 -4.94 33.51 45.28
CA MET A 1 -4.71 32.97 43.93
C MET A 1 -3.80 31.76 44.08
N PRO A 2 -4.23 30.55 43.71
CA PRO A 2 -3.32 29.41 43.66
C PRO A 2 -2.31 29.63 42.53
N SER A 3 -1.02 29.56 42.85
CA SER A 3 0.04 29.60 41.84
C SER A 3 -0.12 28.41 40.88
N PRO A 4 0.06 28.59 39.55
CA PRO A 4 0.05 27.47 38.63
C PRO A 4 1.15 26.49 39.04
N THR A 5 0.76 25.30 39.49
CA THR A 5 1.68 24.21 39.77
C THR A 5 2.25 23.75 38.43
N CYS A 6 3.46 24.21 38.12
CA CYS A 6 4.19 23.82 36.94
C CYS A 6 4.42 22.30 37.01
N SER A 7 3.74 21.54 36.15
CA SER A 7 3.91 20.10 36.02
C SER A 7 5.31 19.84 35.45
N ARG A 8 6.27 19.50 36.33
CA ARG A 8 7.62 19.13 35.91
C ARG A 8 7.52 17.88 35.04
N VAL A 9 8.15 17.92 33.87
CA VAL A 9 8.21 16.76 32.96
C VAL A 9 9.07 15.69 33.61
N SER A 10 8.59 14.45 33.68
CA SER A 10 9.39 13.34 34.21
C SER A 10 10.11 12.59 33.07
N PRO A 11 11.35 12.12 33.33
CA PRO A 11 11.99 11.10 32.53
C PRO A 11 11.33 9.76 32.88
N ASP A 12 10.42 9.30 32.01
CA ASP A 12 9.62 8.07 32.19
C ASP A 12 9.98 7.06 31.08
N GLY A 13 11.26 6.80 30.86
CA GLY A 13 11.76 5.90 29.81
C GLY A 13 11.82 6.53 28.41
N LYS A 14 11.62 7.85 28.29
CA LYS A 14 11.62 8.55 26.99
C LYS A 14 13.00 8.50 26.33
N GLY A 15 14.07 8.54 27.12
CA GLY A 15 15.44 8.38 26.64
C GLY A 15 15.71 6.99 26.07
N ILE A 16 15.20 5.95 26.74
CA ILE A 16 15.28 4.54 26.29
C ILE A 16 14.58 4.38 24.93
N VAL A 17 13.34 4.86 24.80
CA VAL A 17 12.57 4.74 23.56
C VAL A 17 13.18 5.59 22.45
N GLY A 18 13.61 6.82 22.75
CA GLY A 18 14.19 7.73 21.78
C GLY A 18 15.51 7.23 21.20
N LEU A 19 16.46 6.82 22.05
CA LEU A 19 17.71 6.23 21.56
C LEU A 19 17.50 4.84 20.95
N GLY A 20 16.51 4.06 21.42
CA GLY A 20 16.13 2.82 20.77
C GLY A 20 15.66 3.04 19.33
N LEU A 21 14.81 4.04 19.09
CA LEU A 21 14.42 4.44 17.74
C LEU A 21 15.63 4.86 16.91
N ILE A 22 16.46 5.79 17.41
CA ILE A 22 17.67 6.23 16.70
C ILE A 22 18.59 5.05 16.36
N GLY A 23 18.75 4.11 17.29
CA GLY A 23 19.52 2.88 17.07
C GLY A 23 18.94 1.98 15.98
N ALA A 24 17.61 1.85 15.93
CA ALA A 24 16.91 1.11 14.88
C ALA A 24 17.13 1.74 13.50
N GLU A 25 17.02 3.07 13.41
CA GLU A 25 17.24 3.83 12.18
C GLU A 25 18.66 3.63 11.65
N LEU A 26 19.67 3.75 12.52
CA LEU A 26 21.06 3.46 12.15
C LEU A 26 21.24 2.01 11.70
N GLY A 27 20.50 1.09 12.32
CA GLY A 27 20.49 -0.31 11.92
C GLY A 27 19.88 -0.57 10.54
N PHE A 28 19.03 0.32 10.01
CA PHE A 28 18.55 0.23 8.62
C PHE A 28 19.51 0.89 7.63
N VAL A 29 20.05 2.06 7.97
CA VAL A 29 20.89 2.84 7.06
C VAL A 29 22.26 2.20 6.85
N ILE A 30 22.90 1.70 7.91
CA ILE A 30 24.26 1.15 7.82
C ILE A 30 24.33 -0.04 6.84
N PRO A 31 23.46 -1.05 6.92
CA PRO A 31 23.48 -2.14 5.95
C PRO A 31 23.16 -1.68 4.52
N ALA A 32 22.27 -0.71 4.35
CA ALA A 32 21.95 -0.17 3.03
C ALA A 32 23.19 0.45 2.36
N LEU A 33 23.95 1.27 3.11
CA LEU A 33 25.19 1.87 2.63
C LEU A 33 26.29 0.83 2.34
N VAL A 34 26.39 -0.21 3.17
CA VAL A 34 27.39 -1.28 2.97
C VAL A 34 27.03 -2.14 1.75
N GLN A 35 25.74 -2.45 1.55
CA GLN A 35 25.28 -3.23 0.40
C GLN A 35 25.46 -2.45 -0.91
N GLU A 36 25.16 -1.15 -0.93
CA GLU A 36 25.45 -0.29 -2.07
C GLU A 36 26.96 -0.28 -2.40
N ALA A 37 27.81 -0.12 -1.38
CA ALA A 37 29.26 -0.09 -1.56
C ALA A 37 29.86 -1.44 -1.96
N ALA A 38 29.26 -2.55 -1.51
CA ALA A 38 29.73 -3.91 -1.77
C ALA A 38 29.04 -4.57 -2.99
N GLY A 39 27.98 -3.97 -3.54
CA GLY A 39 27.17 -4.52 -4.61
C GLY A 39 26.45 -5.82 -4.22
N THR A 40 26.13 -5.99 -2.93
CA THR A 40 25.52 -7.21 -2.41
C THR A 40 24.04 -6.98 -2.10
N ASN A 41 23.22 -8.04 -2.21
CA ASN A 41 21.75 -7.93 -2.10
C ASN A 41 21.22 -8.89 -1.02
N GLU A 42 21.83 -8.87 0.16
CA GLU A 42 21.36 -9.71 1.27
C GLU A 42 20.22 -9.06 2.02
N TRP A 43 19.12 -9.80 2.22
CA TRP A 43 17.97 -9.29 2.96
C TRP A 43 18.14 -9.35 4.49
N TRP A 44 18.94 -10.30 5.00
CA TRP A 44 19.07 -10.56 6.44
C TRP A 44 19.62 -9.37 7.27
N PRO A 45 20.55 -8.53 6.77
CA PRO A 45 21.07 -7.39 7.53
C PRO A 45 19.97 -6.39 7.89
N TYR A 46 18.99 -6.20 7.01
CA TYR A 46 17.83 -5.33 7.23
C TYR A 46 16.89 -5.83 8.32
N LEU A 47 17.06 -7.07 8.79
CA LEU A 47 16.34 -7.60 9.94
C LEU A 47 17.18 -7.54 11.22
N VAL A 48 18.45 -7.94 11.14
CA VAL A 48 19.31 -8.07 12.33
C VAL A 48 19.79 -6.72 12.85
N PHE A 49 20.31 -5.86 11.97
CA PHE A 49 20.92 -4.61 12.39
C PHE A 49 19.93 -3.63 13.03
N PRO A 50 18.69 -3.46 12.55
CA PRO A 50 17.71 -2.63 13.25
C PRO A 50 17.38 -3.15 14.64
N VAL A 51 17.23 -4.46 14.82
CA VAL A 51 16.94 -5.06 16.13
C VAL A 51 18.12 -4.87 17.09
N VAL A 52 19.34 -5.15 16.63
CA VAL A 52 20.56 -5.00 17.43
C VAL A 52 20.82 -3.52 17.74
N GLY A 53 20.67 -2.65 16.74
CA GLY A 53 20.80 -1.20 16.88
C GLY A 53 19.79 -0.64 17.86
N ALA A 54 18.53 -1.06 17.78
CA ALA A 54 17.48 -0.67 18.73
C ALA A 54 17.79 -1.11 20.16
N ALA A 55 18.26 -2.35 20.34
CA ALA A 55 18.64 -2.85 21.65
C ALA A 55 19.83 -2.08 22.22
N ALA A 56 20.87 -1.84 21.43
CA ALA A 56 22.03 -1.05 21.83
C ALA A 56 21.66 0.41 22.16
N GLY A 57 20.80 1.01 21.34
CA GLY A 57 20.25 2.35 21.56
C GLY A 57 19.44 2.42 22.85
N ALA A 58 18.55 1.46 23.10
CA ALA A 58 17.76 1.40 24.33
C ALA A 58 18.63 1.26 25.59
N ILE A 59 19.68 0.44 25.54
CA ILE A 59 20.67 0.33 26.63
C ILE A 59 21.37 1.69 26.84
N GLY A 60 21.80 2.35 25.76
CA GLY A 60 22.37 3.70 25.83
C GLY A 60 21.41 4.71 26.44
N GLY A 61 20.12 4.64 26.08
CA GLY A 61 19.07 5.49 26.65
C GLY A 61 18.83 5.24 28.13
N TYR A 62 18.97 4.00 28.60
CA TYR A 62 18.87 3.69 30.03
C TYR A 62 20.03 4.29 30.84
N PHE A 63 21.24 4.28 30.30
CA PHE A 63 22.37 4.95 30.94
C PHE A 63 22.24 6.47 30.86
N MET A 64 21.73 7.01 29.77
CA MET A 64 21.54 8.45 29.63
C MET A 64 20.48 8.98 30.61
N GLU A 65 19.36 8.29 30.76
CA GLU A 65 18.28 8.64 31.70
C GLU A 65 18.76 8.72 33.15
N GLN A 66 19.76 7.93 33.54
CA GLN A 66 20.39 8.01 34.86
C GLN A 66 21.19 9.31 35.05
N GLU A 67 21.79 9.83 33.99
CA GLU A 67 22.57 11.07 34.00
C GLU A 67 21.68 12.32 33.82
N THR A 68 20.55 12.19 33.11
CA THR A 68 19.63 13.29 32.77
C THR A 68 18.44 13.44 33.73
N GLN A 69 18.47 12.83 34.93
CA GLN A 69 17.37 12.94 35.91
C GLN A 69 17.01 14.38 36.30
N ASN A 70 17.93 15.33 36.17
CA ASN A 70 17.70 16.76 36.44
C ASN A 70 17.33 17.57 35.19
N SER A 71 17.36 16.95 34.00
CA SER A 71 17.16 17.56 32.69
C SER A 71 16.28 16.68 31.78
N PRO A 72 15.00 16.47 32.13
CA PRO A 72 14.06 15.60 31.40
C PRO A 72 13.78 16.06 29.96
N GLU A 73 14.10 17.31 29.63
CA GLU A 73 13.99 17.86 28.28
C GLU A 73 14.89 17.13 27.29
N VAL A 74 16.04 16.62 27.77
CA VAL A 74 17.00 15.87 26.94
C VAL A 74 16.36 14.58 26.45
N ASP A 75 15.70 13.83 27.33
CA ASP A 75 15.05 12.56 26.97
C ASP A 75 13.88 12.77 26.01
N VAL A 76 13.12 13.84 26.21
CA VAL A 76 12.04 14.25 25.27
C VAL A 76 12.64 14.64 23.92
N ALA A 77 13.76 15.35 23.90
CA ALA A 77 14.44 15.74 22.66
C ALA A 77 14.91 14.51 21.88
N PHE A 78 15.53 13.52 22.53
CA PHE A 78 15.94 12.28 21.86
C PHE A 78 14.77 11.47 21.34
N LEU A 79 13.66 11.41 22.08
CA LEU A 79 12.42 10.81 21.58
C LEU A 79 11.91 11.53 20.33
N ALA A 80 11.84 12.85 20.37
CA ALA A 80 11.38 13.66 19.25
C ALA A 80 12.29 13.52 18.01
N VAL A 81 13.61 13.50 18.22
CA VAL A 81 14.61 13.27 17.17
C VAL A 81 14.46 11.87 16.57
N GLY A 82 14.34 10.83 17.41
CA GLY A 82 14.13 9.46 16.94
C GLY A 82 12.88 9.33 16.08
N LEU A 83 11.77 9.92 16.51
CA LEU A 83 10.52 9.91 15.74
C LEU A 83 10.61 10.75 14.45
N ALA A 84 11.33 11.87 14.48
CA ALA A 84 11.56 12.71 13.30
C ALA A 84 12.43 12.01 12.25
N LEU A 85 13.32 11.10 12.65
CA LEU A 85 14.21 10.36 11.74
C LEU A 85 13.52 9.22 10.98
N VAL A 86 12.36 8.74 11.44
CA VAL A 86 11.64 7.62 10.80
C VAL A 86 11.39 7.89 9.32
N VAL A 87 10.87 9.07 8.97
CA VAL A 87 10.54 9.39 7.57
C VAL A 87 11.80 9.53 6.70
N PRO A 88 12.81 10.34 7.08
CA PRO A 88 14.07 10.40 6.35
C PRO A 88 14.74 9.04 6.14
N THR A 89 14.75 8.16 7.16
CA THR A 89 15.37 6.84 7.02
C THR A 89 14.61 5.96 6.05
N LEU A 90 13.28 5.90 6.14
CA LEU A 90 12.49 5.11 5.19
C LEU A 90 12.74 5.57 3.75
N VAL A 91 12.78 6.88 3.51
CA VAL A 91 13.10 7.43 2.18
C VAL A 91 14.52 7.06 1.76
N ALA A 92 15.51 7.16 2.65
CA ALA A 92 16.90 6.83 2.35
C ALA A 92 17.09 5.34 2.06
N THR A 93 16.54 4.45 2.89
CA THR A 93 16.58 3.01 2.68
C THR A 93 15.91 2.64 1.36
N LEU A 94 14.73 3.19 1.07
CA LEU A 94 14.04 2.94 -0.19
C LEU A 94 14.82 3.45 -1.40
N ALA A 95 15.41 4.65 -1.32
CA ALA A 95 16.24 5.21 -2.39
C ALA A 95 17.48 4.35 -2.65
N LEU A 96 18.12 3.83 -1.59
CA LEU A 96 19.29 2.96 -1.69
C LEU A 96 18.95 1.56 -2.21
N THR A 97 17.74 1.07 -1.94
CA THR A 97 17.24 -0.21 -2.48
C THR A 97 16.47 -0.05 -3.78
N ALA A 98 16.37 1.16 -4.32
CA ALA A 98 15.53 1.43 -5.48
C ALA A 98 16.05 0.65 -6.68
N TYR A 99 15.11 0.07 -7.43
CA TYR A 99 15.41 -0.61 -8.67
C TYR A 99 15.86 0.42 -9.71
N ASP A 100 17.11 0.32 -10.16
CA ASP A 100 17.60 1.02 -11.35
C ASP A 100 17.25 0.17 -12.57
N PRO A 101 16.20 0.51 -13.35
CA PRO A 101 15.96 -0.16 -14.62
C PRO A 101 17.14 0.20 -15.53
N GLY A 102 18.04 -0.77 -15.72
CA GLY A 102 19.22 -0.59 -16.56
C GLY A 102 18.87 0.14 -17.85
N GLN A 103 19.76 1.06 -18.26
CA GLN A 103 19.63 1.90 -19.45
C GLN A 103 19.42 1.07 -20.75
N ASP A 104 19.63 -0.24 -20.68
CA ASP A 104 19.28 -1.25 -21.69
C ASP A 104 17.78 -1.30 -22.03
N ALA A 105 16.90 -0.87 -21.12
CA ALA A 105 15.46 -0.80 -21.38
C ALA A 105 15.06 0.38 -22.29
N VAL A 106 15.93 1.39 -22.43
CA VAL A 106 15.67 2.60 -23.23
C VAL A 106 16.63 2.74 -24.41
N ALA A 107 17.66 1.90 -24.50
CA ALA A 107 18.63 1.87 -25.60
C ALA A 107 18.31 0.81 -26.69
N ARG A 108 17.05 0.39 -26.84
CA ARG A 108 16.63 -0.51 -27.92
C ARG A 108 15.50 0.10 -28.76
N ASP A 109 15.71 1.31 -29.26
CA ASP A 109 14.99 1.78 -30.45
C ASP A 109 15.74 2.89 -31.21
N ASP A 110 17.04 2.70 -31.49
CA ASP A 110 17.68 3.46 -32.55
C ASP A 110 18.82 2.67 -33.22
N GLY A 111 18.61 2.27 -34.48
CA GLY A 111 19.70 1.89 -35.38
C GLY A 111 20.15 0.42 -35.40
N GLY A 112 19.28 -0.45 -35.93
CA GLY A 112 19.57 -1.65 -36.73
C GLY A 112 20.81 -2.52 -36.48
N GLN A 113 20.58 -3.79 -36.11
CA GLN A 113 21.03 -4.96 -36.88
C GLN A 113 20.01 -6.08 -36.70
N ALA A 114 19.62 -6.71 -37.81
CA ALA A 114 18.65 -7.77 -37.87
C ALA A 114 19.35 -9.13 -37.77
N GLU A 115 19.65 -9.63 -36.58
CA GLU A 115 20.13 -11.00 -36.29
C GLU A 115 19.79 -11.27 -34.79
N GLU A 116 19.05 -12.27 -34.32
CA GLU A 116 18.50 -13.54 -34.82
C GLU A 116 17.10 -13.76 -34.20
N GLU A 117 16.14 -14.32 -34.94
CA GLU A 117 14.93 -14.91 -34.34
C GLU A 117 15.32 -16.10 -33.45
N PRO A 118 14.79 -16.26 -32.22
CA PRO A 118 14.85 -17.56 -31.57
C PRO A 118 14.01 -18.53 -32.40
N THR A 119 14.70 -19.44 -33.09
CA THR A 119 14.07 -20.58 -33.78
C THR A 119 13.40 -21.43 -32.70
N TYR A 120 12.08 -21.39 -32.61
CA TYR A 120 11.33 -22.38 -31.85
C TYR A 120 11.36 -23.68 -32.66
N GLU A 121 12.09 -24.68 -32.15
CA GLU A 121 11.96 -26.05 -32.65
C GLU A 121 10.51 -26.52 -32.41
N ASP A 122 9.78 -26.65 -33.50
CA ASP A 122 8.47 -27.33 -33.59
C ASP A 122 8.65 -28.82 -33.28
N GLY A 123 8.59 -29.15 -31.99
CA GLY A 123 8.51 -30.51 -31.48
C GLY A 123 7.06 -30.92 -31.26
N THR A 124 6.30 -31.13 -32.34
CA THR A 124 5.01 -31.81 -32.27
C THR A 124 5.22 -33.30 -31.96
N THR A 125 4.84 -33.71 -30.75
CA THR A 125 4.32 -35.07 -30.51
C THR A 125 3.35 -35.02 -29.35
N THR A 126 2.09 -34.77 -29.70
CA THR A 126 0.95 -35.04 -28.83
C THR A 126 0.80 -36.56 -28.70
N ASP A 127 1.22 -37.12 -27.56
CA ASP A 127 0.76 -38.45 -27.14
C ASP A 127 -0.69 -38.31 -26.65
N ALA A 128 -1.62 -38.66 -27.52
CA ALA A 128 -3.03 -38.77 -27.20
C ALA A 128 -3.26 -40.01 -26.31
N VAL A 129 -3.52 -39.79 -25.02
CA VAL A 129 -4.20 -40.80 -24.20
C VAL A 129 -5.70 -40.70 -24.48
N GLN A 130 -6.21 -41.65 -25.28
CA GLN A 130 -7.63 -41.93 -25.39
C GLN A 130 -8.15 -42.52 -24.07
N VAL A 131 -9.22 -41.95 -23.52
CA VAL A 131 -10.12 -42.67 -22.62
C VAL A 131 -11.55 -42.41 -23.09
N GLU A 132 -12.14 -43.42 -23.71
CA GLU A 132 -13.55 -43.52 -24.04
C GLU A 132 -14.38 -43.74 -22.75
N GLY A 133 -15.56 -43.12 -22.71
CA GLY A 133 -16.49 -43.22 -21.58
C GLY A 133 -17.86 -42.68 -21.97
N GLU A 134 -18.53 -43.41 -22.85
CA GLU A 134 -19.95 -43.35 -23.19
C GLU A 134 -20.84 -43.52 -21.94
N PHE A 135 -21.89 -42.71 -21.79
CA PHE A 135 -23.21 -43.13 -21.27
C PHE A 135 -24.25 -42.04 -21.58
N GLY A 136 -25.30 -42.44 -22.30
CA GLY A 136 -26.30 -41.56 -22.90
C GLY A 136 -27.61 -41.38 -22.15
N ASP A 137 -28.46 -40.65 -22.88
CA ASP A 137 -29.92 -40.57 -22.93
C ASP A 137 -30.74 -39.88 -21.81
N GLU A 138 -31.11 -38.63 -22.14
CA GLU A 138 -32.49 -38.10 -22.28
C GLU A 138 -33.39 -37.85 -21.03
N PRO A 139 -34.49 -37.07 -21.13
CA PRO A 139 -34.69 -35.77 -21.82
C PRO A 139 -35.46 -34.74 -20.92
N VAL A 140 -35.81 -33.57 -21.47
CA VAL A 140 -37.18 -32.95 -21.49
C VAL A 140 -37.15 -31.40 -21.56
N GLU A 141 -37.64 -30.93 -22.72
CA GLU A 141 -38.56 -29.82 -23.07
C GLU A 141 -38.49 -28.38 -22.50
N GLY A 142 -38.66 -27.46 -23.45
CA GLY A 142 -39.62 -26.33 -23.39
C GLY A 142 -38.95 -24.95 -23.30
N GLY A 143 -39.12 -24.00 -24.20
CA GLY A 143 -40.07 -23.84 -25.30
C GLY A 143 -39.82 -22.51 -26.03
N ASN A 144 -40.43 -22.41 -27.21
CA ASN A 144 -40.25 -21.41 -28.25
C ASN A 144 -40.62 -19.96 -27.85
N GLY A 145 -39.97 -18.98 -28.49
CA GLY A 145 -40.38 -17.59 -28.46
C GLY A 145 -39.59 -16.72 -29.44
N ASP A 146 -39.98 -16.74 -30.71
CA ASP A 146 -39.60 -15.76 -31.72
C ASP A 146 -39.99 -14.34 -31.27
N THR A 147 -39.07 -13.37 -31.32
CA THR A 147 -39.42 -11.95 -31.40
C THR A 147 -38.33 -11.19 -32.16
N PRO A 148 -38.65 -10.42 -33.23
CA PRO A 148 -37.67 -9.60 -33.92
C PRO A 148 -37.27 -8.38 -33.09
N PRO A 149 -36.11 -7.75 -33.36
CA PRO A 149 -35.66 -6.57 -32.62
C PRO A 149 -36.49 -5.34 -33.00
N PRO A 150 -36.85 -4.45 -32.06
CA PRO A 150 -37.41 -3.15 -32.42
C PRO A 150 -36.30 -2.21 -32.96
N GLU A 151 -36.52 -1.71 -34.17
CA GLU A 151 -35.78 -0.61 -34.79
C GLU A 151 -35.89 0.70 -33.98
N PRO A 152 -34.94 1.64 -34.14
CA PRO A 152 -34.85 2.84 -33.33
C PRO A 152 -35.83 3.91 -33.82
N ALA A 153 -36.69 4.39 -32.91
CA ALA A 153 -37.43 5.62 -33.13
C ALA A 153 -36.54 6.80 -32.75
N GLY A 154 -36.25 7.63 -33.75
CA GLY A 154 -35.60 8.92 -33.58
C GLY A 154 -36.54 10.01 -33.05
N ASP A 155 -35.86 11.10 -32.74
CA ASP A 155 -36.29 12.49 -32.84
C ASP A 155 -36.99 13.15 -31.64
N ASP A 156 -36.15 13.93 -30.96
CA ASP A 156 -36.25 15.38 -30.83
C ASP A 156 -36.94 16.04 -29.61
N ALA A 157 -36.04 16.67 -28.84
CA ALA A 157 -36.03 18.09 -28.47
C ALA A 157 -36.67 18.56 -27.14
N GLY A 158 -35.87 19.32 -26.38
CA GLY A 158 -36.28 20.18 -25.27
C GLY A 158 -35.40 20.02 -24.03
N ASP A 159 -34.14 20.44 -24.05
CA ASP A 159 -33.66 21.79 -23.68
C ASP A 159 -33.38 21.99 -22.17
N ALA A 160 -32.12 22.37 -21.91
CA ALA A 160 -31.54 23.05 -20.75
C ALA A 160 -31.71 22.45 -19.34
N THR A 161 -30.72 21.67 -18.90
CA THR A 161 -29.83 21.94 -17.71
C THR A 161 -28.88 20.77 -17.42
N GLU A 162 -28.11 20.26 -18.39
CA GLU A 162 -27.26 19.05 -18.16
C GLU A 162 -25.78 19.20 -18.57
N GLY A 163 -25.17 20.34 -18.23
CA GLY A 163 -23.72 20.51 -18.37
C GLY A 163 -22.91 19.82 -17.26
N GLY A 164 -23.49 19.69 -16.06
CA GLY A 164 -22.78 19.15 -14.88
C GLY A 164 -22.89 17.64 -14.71
N SER A 165 -24.06 17.07 -15.01
CA SER A 165 -24.33 15.64 -14.84
C SER A 165 -23.47 14.79 -15.77
N SER A 166 -23.31 15.19 -17.04
CA SER A 166 -22.55 14.40 -18.02
C SER A 166 -21.03 14.34 -17.76
N ALA A 167 -20.44 15.35 -17.13
CA ALA A 167 -19.02 15.35 -16.77
C ALA A 167 -18.78 14.47 -15.54
N VAL A 168 -19.60 14.64 -14.50
CA VAL A 168 -19.55 13.82 -13.28
C VAL A 168 -19.86 12.36 -13.60
N GLN A 169 -20.82 12.08 -14.47
CA GLN A 169 -21.21 10.72 -14.85
C GLN A 169 -20.16 10.04 -15.73
N ARG A 170 -19.43 10.80 -16.57
CA ARG A 170 -18.23 10.30 -17.28
C ARG A 170 -17.09 10.01 -16.31
N GLN A 171 -16.89 10.86 -15.32
CA GLN A 171 -15.86 10.66 -14.28
C GLN A 171 -16.17 9.44 -13.41
N VAL A 172 -17.43 9.26 -12.98
CA VAL A 172 -17.89 8.10 -12.22
C VAL A 172 -17.76 6.82 -13.07
N ARG A 173 -18.13 6.84 -14.35
CA ARG A 173 -17.97 5.68 -15.24
C ARG A 173 -16.49 5.32 -15.46
N GLY A 174 -15.59 6.31 -15.57
CA GLY A 174 -14.15 6.07 -15.61
C GLY A 174 -13.59 5.47 -14.31
N LEU A 175 -14.10 5.94 -13.16
CA LEU A 175 -13.72 5.41 -11.84
C LEU A 175 -14.21 3.97 -11.61
N LEU A 176 -15.39 3.61 -12.12
CA LEU A 176 -15.93 2.24 -12.06
C LEU A 176 -15.29 1.29 -13.08
N ALA A 177 -14.85 1.79 -14.24
CA ALA A 177 -14.21 0.96 -15.27
C ALA A 177 -12.82 0.43 -14.87
N GLY A 178 -12.15 1.07 -13.91
CA GLY A 178 -10.78 0.73 -13.48
C GLY A 178 -10.63 -0.52 -12.59
N GLY A 179 -11.71 -1.24 -12.27
CA GLY A 179 -11.66 -2.43 -11.41
C GLY A 179 -11.25 -2.15 -9.95
N PRO A 180 -11.30 -3.15 -9.04
CA PRO A 180 -10.87 -2.97 -7.65
C PRO A 180 -9.33 -2.93 -7.54
N GLY A 181 -8.75 -1.82 -7.06
CA GLY A 181 -7.30 -1.69 -6.86
C GLY A 181 -6.83 -0.34 -6.30
N ILE A 182 -5.64 -0.33 -5.68
CA ILE A 182 -4.95 0.84 -5.06
C ILE A 182 -4.25 1.70 -6.12
N LEU A 183 -3.77 1.11 -7.21
CA LEU A 183 -3.17 1.81 -8.35
C LEU A 183 -3.94 1.40 -9.59
N ARG A 184 -4.38 2.37 -10.40
CA ARG A 184 -5.08 2.11 -11.66
C ARG A 184 -4.59 3.09 -12.72
N PHE A 185 -4.72 2.67 -13.96
CA PHE A 185 -4.47 3.52 -15.11
C PHE A 185 -5.79 3.72 -15.84
N ASP A 186 -6.05 4.94 -16.30
CA ASP A 186 -7.12 5.20 -17.26
C ASP A 186 -6.97 4.23 -18.46
N GLY A 187 -8.07 3.80 -19.09
CA GLY A 187 -8.07 2.87 -20.23
C GLY A 187 -7.27 3.38 -21.45
N MET A 188 -6.86 4.66 -21.45
CA MET A 188 -5.95 5.27 -22.44
C MET A 188 -4.50 5.42 -21.94
N GLY A 189 -4.15 4.91 -20.76
CA GLY A 189 -2.79 4.91 -20.19
C GLY A 189 -2.24 6.28 -19.80
N ARG A 190 -3.07 7.33 -19.84
CA ARG A 190 -2.63 8.73 -19.69
C ARG A 190 -2.74 9.30 -18.28
N GLN A 191 -3.45 8.64 -17.38
CA GLN A 191 -3.68 9.11 -16.01
C GLN A 191 -3.50 7.97 -15.03
N VAL A 192 -2.88 8.28 -13.89
CA VAL A 192 -2.73 7.34 -12.77
C VAL A 192 -3.76 7.68 -11.71
N LEU A 193 -4.61 6.72 -11.41
CA LEU A 193 -5.60 6.75 -10.35
C LEU A 193 -5.02 6.06 -9.11
N LEU A 194 -4.75 6.81 -8.05
CA LEU A 194 -4.30 6.30 -6.77
C LEU A 194 -5.49 6.25 -5.80
N GLY A 195 -5.85 5.06 -5.36
CA GLY A 195 -6.85 4.80 -4.33
C GLY A 195 -6.18 4.64 -2.96
N LEU A 196 -6.37 5.60 -2.06
CA LEU A 196 -5.88 5.53 -0.69
C LEU A 196 -6.95 4.89 0.20
N PRO A 197 -6.71 3.69 0.76
CA PRO A 197 -7.61 3.11 1.74
C PRO A 197 -7.49 3.89 3.05
N MET A 198 -8.60 4.42 3.53
CA MET A 198 -8.73 4.98 4.87
C MET A 198 -9.39 3.93 5.74
N VAL A 199 -8.83 3.60 6.89
CA VAL A 199 -9.45 2.67 7.85
C VAL A 199 -10.17 3.48 8.91
N GLN A 200 -11.49 3.33 9.01
CA GLN A 200 -12.29 3.91 10.07
C GLN A 200 -12.88 2.80 10.95
N THR A 201 -12.57 2.84 12.25
CA THR A 201 -13.22 1.98 13.24
C THR A 201 -14.37 2.75 13.88
N ARG A 202 -15.54 2.11 13.97
CA ARG A 202 -16.68 2.65 14.72
C ARG A 202 -17.17 1.59 15.70
N SER A 203 -17.45 2.01 16.92
CA SER A 203 -18.14 1.14 17.89
C SER A 203 -19.58 0.99 17.45
N SER A 204 -20.03 -0.26 17.27
CA SER A 204 -21.41 -0.54 16.87
C SER A 204 -22.41 -0.27 18.01
N PHE A 205 -21.93 -0.25 19.25
CA PHE A 205 -22.75 0.03 20.44
C PHE A 205 -22.13 1.12 21.31
N THR A 206 -22.99 1.91 21.95
CA THR A 206 -22.57 2.83 23.01
C THR A 206 -22.33 2.07 24.32
N VAL A 207 -21.50 2.61 25.22
CA VAL A 207 -21.13 1.93 26.48
C VAL A 207 -22.38 1.58 27.31
N ALA A 208 -23.32 2.53 27.42
CA ALA A 208 -24.57 2.34 28.14
C ALA A 208 -25.47 1.25 27.53
N GLU A 209 -25.44 1.09 26.21
CA GLU A 209 -26.25 0.12 25.48
C GLU A 209 -25.64 -1.29 25.54
N SER A 210 -24.30 -1.39 25.54
CA SER A 210 -23.59 -2.66 25.71
C SER A 210 -23.85 -3.30 27.07
N GLU A 211 -23.94 -2.48 28.13
CA GLU A 211 -24.21 -2.93 29.50
C GLU A 211 -25.67 -3.33 29.69
N ALA A 212 -26.60 -2.60 29.08
CA ALA A 212 -28.03 -2.90 29.12
C ALA A 212 -28.38 -4.22 28.41
N LEU A 213 -27.70 -4.53 27.29
CA LEU A 213 -28.00 -5.69 26.46
C LEU A 213 -27.06 -6.89 26.69
N ARG A 214 -26.04 -6.75 27.54
CA ARG A 214 -24.98 -7.77 27.77
C ARG A 214 -24.35 -8.28 26.48
N LEU A 215 -24.23 -7.41 25.48
CA LEU A 215 -23.62 -7.77 24.21
C LEU A 215 -22.11 -7.70 24.32
N ALA A 216 -21.43 -8.62 23.64
CA ALA A 216 -19.99 -8.52 23.47
C ALA A 216 -19.67 -7.24 22.66
N PRO A 217 -18.60 -6.50 23.02
CA PRO A 217 -18.18 -5.34 22.26
C PRO A 217 -17.89 -5.75 20.81
N SER A 218 -18.60 -5.14 19.87
CA SER A 218 -18.44 -5.36 18.43
C SER A 218 -17.96 -4.09 17.76
N THR A 219 -16.92 -4.22 16.94
CA THR A 219 -16.30 -3.09 16.23
C THR A 219 -16.50 -3.28 14.75
N ASP A 220 -17.16 -2.31 14.11
CA ASP A 220 -17.27 -2.30 12.66
C ASP A 220 -16.06 -1.58 12.06
N VAL A 221 -15.44 -2.23 11.09
CA VAL A 221 -14.33 -1.67 10.31
C VAL A 221 -14.89 -1.25 8.97
N ASN A 222 -14.90 0.06 8.71
CA ASN A 222 -15.23 0.62 7.41
C ASN A 222 -13.94 1.06 6.72
N VAL A 223 -13.73 0.60 5.49
CA VAL A 223 -12.55 0.96 4.68
C VAL A 223 -13.00 1.76 3.46
N PRO A 224 -13.30 3.07 3.60
CA PRO A 224 -13.50 3.92 2.43
C PRO A 224 -12.22 4.02 1.61
N VAL A 225 -12.34 3.84 0.30
CA VAL A 225 -11.24 4.10 -0.66
C VAL A 225 -11.47 5.47 -1.26
N ILE A 226 -10.52 6.39 -1.05
CA ILE A 226 -10.53 7.72 -1.67
C ILE A 226 -9.63 7.65 -2.89
N SER A 227 -10.17 7.93 -4.09
CA SER A 227 -9.42 7.94 -5.34
C SER A 227 -9.07 9.36 -5.77
N GLY A 228 -7.81 9.60 -6.13
CA GLY A 228 -7.35 10.80 -6.84
C GLY A 228 -6.73 10.43 -8.19
N SER A 229 -6.89 11.29 -9.21
CA SER A 229 -6.24 11.16 -10.52
C SER A 229 -5.15 12.22 -10.66
N PHE A 230 -3.96 11.83 -11.13
CA PHE A 230 -2.82 12.71 -11.37
C PHE A 230 -2.26 12.52 -12.78
#